data_AF-A0A961RR82-F1
#
_entry.id   AF-A0A961RR82-F1
#
_cell.length_a   1.000
_cell.length_b   1.000
_cell.length_c   1.000
_cell.angle_alpha   90.00
_cell.angle_beta   90.00
_cell.angle_gamma   90.00
#
_symmetry.space_group_name_H-M   'P 1'
#
loop_
_entity.id
_entity.type
_entity.pdbx_description
1 polymer ?
#
loop_
_entity_poly.entity_id
_entity_poly.type
_entity_poly.pdbx_seq_one_letter_code
_entity_poly.pdbx_strand_id
1 'polypeptide(L)'
;EVKREPNDGYWSEVWNKQPFCTSYWGGRPTQDQMYSTAYLSTADWNDTKFFNEKFDQMLFAARAELDDAKRKQIYADMGTIVHNEGGLICPMFNDWVEAISDKVEGWEVDANQTMMNGLAPIKCWLKA
;
A
#
# COMPACT_ATOMS: atom_id res chain seq x y z
N GLU A 1 13.74 -10.37 21.61
CA GLU A 1 14.95 -9.60 21.25
C GLU A 1 14.72 -8.94 19.90
N VAL A 2 15.21 -7.72 19.67
CA VAL A 2 15.05 -7.03 18.38
C VAL A 2 16.23 -7.40 17.47
N LYS A 3 15.95 -8.02 16.32
CA LYS A 3 16.95 -8.35 15.31
C LYS A 3 16.95 -7.29 14.21
N ARG A 4 18.13 -6.71 13.91
CA ARG A 4 18.32 -5.78 12.80
C ARG A 4 18.90 -6.55 11.63
N GLU A 5 18.31 -6.39 10.46
CA GLU A 5 18.69 -7.10 9.24
C GLU A 5 19.23 -6.11 8.19
N PRO A 6 20.21 -6.49 7.36
CA PRO A 6 20.71 -5.62 6.30
C PRO A 6 19.63 -5.31 5.25
N ASN A 7 19.60 -4.07 4.77
CA ASN A 7 18.64 -3.64 3.76
C ASN A 7 18.75 -4.44 2.45
N ASP A 8 19.97 -4.82 2.04
CA ASP A 8 20.27 -5.46 0.74
C ASP A 8 19.66 -6.86 0.56
N GLY A 9 19.20 -7.50 1.66
CA GLY A 9 18.56 -8.82 1.63
C GLY A 9 17.19 -8.88 2.30
N TYR A 10 16.72 -7.76 2.90
CA TYR A 10 15.54 -7.77 3.76
C TYR A 10 14.29 -8.31 3.04
N TRP A 11 14.05 -7.84 1.82
CA TRP A 11 12.85 -8.19 1.06
C TRP A 11 12.87 -9.63 0.52
N SER A 12 14.04 -10.25 0.42
CA SER A 12 14.20 -11.62 -0.08
C SER A 12 14.20 -12.65 1.05
N GLU A 13 14.83 -12.31 2.17
CA GLU A 13 15.15 -13.25 3.25
C GLU A 13 14.28 -13.07 4.50
N VAL A 14 13.69 -11.89 4.69
CA VAL A 14 12.96 -11.52 5.93
C VAL A 14 11.47 -11.32 5.63
N TRP A 15 11.15 -10.35 4.77
CA TRP A 15 9.78 -10.03 4.41
C TRP A 15 9.10 -11.24 3.76
N ASN A 16 7.87 -11.53 4.19
CA ASN A 16 7.07 -12.66 3.70
C ASN A 16 7.70 -14.07 3.96
N LYS A 17 8.84 -14.14 4.65
CA LYS A 17 9.55 -15.36 5.08
C LYS A 17 9.49 -15.58 6.59
N GLN A 18 9.66 -14.51 7.37
CA GLN A 18 9.62 -14.57 8.84
C GLN A 18 8.18 -14.42 9.35
N PRO A 19 7.84 -15.05 10.48
CA PRO A 19 6.48 -15.01 11.04
C PRO A 19 6.07 -13.62 11.55
N PHE A 20 7.04 -12.74 11.83
CA PHE A 20 6.80 -11.37 12.25
C PHE A 20 7.97 -10.49 11.80
N CYS A 21 7.68 -9.45 11.02
CA CYS A 21 8.67 -8.52 10.50
C CYS A 21 8.03 -7.15 10.23
N THR A 22 8.86 -6.12 10.10
CA THR A 22 8.39 -4.80 9.66
C THR A 22 8.15 -4.80 8.15
N SER A 23 7.07 -4.18 7.71
CA SER A 23 6.74 -3.98 6.31
C SER A 23 6.18 -2.57 6.15
N TYR A 24 6.11 -2.09 4.92
CA TYR A 24 5.38 -0.86 4.59
C TYR A 24 4.70 -1.03 3.24
N TRP A 25 3.57 -0.34 3.08
CA TRP A 25 2.79 -0.36 1.86
C TRP A 25 2.51 1.07 1.41
N GLY A 26 2.95 1.42 0.20
CA GLY A 26 2.55 2.67 -0.43
C GLY A 26 1.09 2.59 -0.90
N GLY A 27 0.41 3.72 -0.96
CA GLY A 27 -0.97 3.81 -1.46
C GLY A 27 -1.12 3.27 -2.90
N ARG A 28 -2.36 2.96 -3.29
CA ARG A 28 -2.73 2.62 -4.67
C ARG A 28 -3.93 3.46 -5.09
N PRO A 29 -4.07 3.80 -6.38
CA PRO A 29 -5.21 4.56 -6.89
C PRO A 29 -6.58 3.95 -6.60
N THR A 30 -6.66 2.62 -6.42
CA THR A 30 -7.92 1.92 -6.14
C THR A 30 -7.77 0.92 -5.01
N GLN A 31 -8.86 0.69 -4.27
CA GLN A 31 -8.92 -0.32 -3.22
C GLN A 31 -8.72 -1.74 -3.77
N ASP A 32 -9.23 -2.02 -4.98
CA ASP A 32 -9.01 -3.29 -5.67
C ASP A 32 -7.54 -3.62 -5.85
N GLN A 33 -6.75 -2.63 -6.29
CA GLN A 33 -5.30 -2.81 -6.48
C GLN A 33 -4.62 -3.15 -5.16
N MET A 34 -4.94 -2.44 -4.07
CA MET A 34 -4.36 -2.74 -2.76
C MET A 34 -4.70 -4.16 -2.30
N TYR A 35 -5.98 -4.53 -2.33
CA TYR A 35 -6.43 -5.85 -1.89
C TYR A 35 -5.93 -6.99 -2.78
N SER A 36 -5.86 -6.78 -4.09
CA SER A 36 -5.33 -7.79 -5.02
C SER A 36 -3.83 -8.02 -4.84
N THR A 37 -3.08 -6.98 -4.49
CA THR A 37 -1.63 -7.08 -4.30
C THR A 37 -1.26 -7.68 -2.95
N ALA A 38 -1.95 -7.31 -1.88
CA ALA A 38 -1.52 -7.62 -0.51
C ALA A 38 -2.39 -8.62 0.26
N TYR A 39 -3.63 -8.89 -0.17
CA TYR A 39 -4.60 -9.66 0.64
C TYR A 39 -5.31 -10.80 -0.08
N LEU A 40 -5.39 -10.78 -1.42
CA LEU A 40 -5.90 -11.92 -2.18
C LEU A 40 -5.09 -13.18 -1.79
N SER A 41 -5.77 -14.30 -1.51
CA SER A 41 -5.12 -15.51 -1.01
C SER A 41 -3.99 -16.03 -1.90
N THR A 42 -4.06 -15.77 -3.21
CA THR A 42 -3.04 -16.17 -4.20
C THR A 42 -2.02 -15.08 -4.51
N ALA A 43 -2.05 -13.94 -3.81
CA ALA A 43 -1.12 -12.85 -4.07
C ALA A 43 0.27 -13.17 -3.56
N ASP A 44 1.27 -12.99 -4.42
CA ASP A 44 2.68 -13.23 -4.09
C ASP A 44 3.15 -12.38 -2.90
N TRP A 45 2.56 -11.19 -2.73
CA TRP A 45 2.93 -10.22 -1.70
C TRP A 45 1.97 -10.23 -0.51
N ASN A 46 1.23 -11.33 -0.30
CA ASN A 46 0.43 -11.54 0.91
C ASN A 46 1.33 -11.83 2.12
N ASP A 47 1.93 -10.77 2.66
CA ASP A 47 2.90 -10.80 3.75
C ASP A 47 2.28 -11.07 5.13
N THR A 48 0.96 -10.92 5.24
CA THR A 48 0.20 -11.24 6.46
C THR A 48 -0.30 -12.68 6.52
N LYS A 49 -0.11 -13.46 5.43
CA LYS A 49 -0.66 -14.83 5.28
C LYS A 49 -2.18 -14.88 5.51
N PHE A 50 -2.88 -13.83 5.09
CA PHE A 50 -4.33 -13.73 5.22
C PHE A 50 -5.00 -14.58 4.12
N PHE A 51 -5.63 -15.68 4.50
CA PHE A 51 -6.33 -16.58 3.58
C PHE A 51 -7.81 -16.65 3.96
N ASN A 52 -8.66 -16.06 3.13
CA ASN A 52 -10.10 -15.98 3.41
C ASN A 52 -10.90 -16.06 2.10
N GLU A 53 -11.53 -17.21 1.86
CA GLU A 53 -12.27 -17.48 0.61
C GLU A 53 -13.42 -16.48 0.38
N LYS A 54 -14.09 -16.04 1.46
CA LYS A 54 -15.16 -15.04 1.37
C LYS A 54 -14.60 -13.70 0.92
N PHE A 55 -13.46 -13.27 1.48
CA PHE A 55 -12.79 -12.05 1.07
C PHE A 55 -12.41 -12.09 -0.42
N ASP A 56 -11.85 -13.19 -0.89
CA ASP A 56 -11.47 -13.35 -2.31
C ASP A 56 -12.69 -13.25 -3.24
N GLN A 57 -13.79 -13.91 -2.89
CA GLN A 57 -15.04 -13.82 -3.66
C GLN A 57 -15.60 -12.39 -3.69
N MET A 58 -15.56 -11.69 -2.55
CA MET A 58 -15.99 -10.29 -2.45
C MET A 58 -15.11 -9.37 -3.29
N LEU A 59 -13.80 -9.60 -3.35
CA LEU A 59 -12.87 -8.83 -4.18
C LEU A 59 -13.25 -8.92 -5.67
N PHE A 60 -13.49 -10.14 -6.17
CA PHE A 60 -13.92 -10.33 -7.57
C PHE A 60 -15.30 -9.74 -7.84
N ALA A 61 -16.23 -9.85 -6.89
CA ALA A 61 -17.56 -9.24 -7.01
C ALA A 61 -17.48 -7.70 -7.05
N ALA A 62 -16.67 -7.08 -6.18
CA ALA A 62 -16.47 -5.64 -6.15
C ALA A 62 -15.84 -5.12 -7.45
N ARG A 63 -14.90 -5.86 -8.03
CA ARG A 63 -14.27 -5.51 -9.31
C ARG A 63 -15.27 -5.49 -10.47
N ALA A 64 -16.22 -6.42 -10.47
CA ALA A 64 -17.26 -6.51 -11.50
C ALA A 64 -18.46 -5.58 -11.25
N GLU A 65 -18.55 -4.95 -10.08
CA GLU A 65 -19.67 -4.09 -9.71
C GLU A 65 -19.57 -2.70 -10.36
N LEU A 66 -20.66 -2.29 -11.02
CA LEU A 66 -20.76 -1.03 -11.75
C LEU A 66 -21.49 0.05 -10.94
N ASP A 67 -22.28 -0.34 -9.93
CA ASP A 67 -22.89 0.60 -9.00
C ASP A 67 -21.86 1.05 -7.94
N ASP A 68 -21.54 2.34 -7.94
CA ASP A 68 -20.52 2.90 -7.05
C ASP A 68 -20.85 2.79 -5.57
N ALA A 69 -22.13 2.95 -5.20
CA ALA A 69 -22.55 2.89 -3.80
C ALA A 69 -22.43 1.47 -3.27
N LYS A 70 -22.87 0.49 -4.07
CA LYS A 70 -22.77 -0.93 -3.76
C LYS A 70 -21.32 -1.40 -3.71
N ARG A 71 -20.50 -1.00 -4.70
CA ARG A 71 -19.05 -1.32 -4.71
C ARG A 71 -18.34 -0.76 -3.49
N LYS A 72 -18.65 0.50 -3.11
CA LYS A 72 -18.11 1.12 -1.90
C LYS A 72 -18.48 0.32 -0.64
N GLN A 73 -19.72 -0.14 -0.53
CA GLN A 73 -20.14 -0.95 0.61
C GLN A 73 -19.40 -2.29 0.65
N ILE A 74 -19.24 -2.98 -0.48
CA ILE A 74 -18.48 -4.24 -0.54
C ILE A 74 -17.05 -4.02 -0.04
N TYR A 75 -16.36 -2.97 -0.49
CA TYR A 75 -15.01 -2.65 -0.01
C TYR A 75 -14.96 -2.29 1.48
N ALA A 76 -15.96 -1.60 2.01
CA ALA A 76 -16.05 -1.30 3.44
C ALA A 76 -16.21 -2.59 4.28
N ASP A 77 -17.05 -3.51 3.83
CA ASP A 77 -17.25 -4.81 4.48
C ASP A 77 -15.96 -5.64 4.43
N MET A 78 -15.27 -5.66 3.28
CA MET A 78 -13.95 -6.29 3.14
C MET A 78 -12.90 -5.69 4.10
N GLY A 79 -12.88 -4.36 4.26
CA GLY A 79 -12.02 -3.68 5.22
C GLY A 79 -12.29 -4.11 6.66
N THR A 80 -13.56 -4.37 7.00
CA THR A 80 -13.94 -4.89 8.32
C THR A 80 -13.44 -6.32 8.53
N ILE A 81 -13.48 -7.18 7.50
CA ILE A 81 -12.90 -8.54 7.57
C ILE A 81 -11.39 -8.45 7.83
N VAL A 82 -10.66 -7.64 7.07
CA VAL A 82 -9.21 -7.47 7.25
C VAL A 82 -8.89 -6.90 8.64
N HIS A 83 -9.72 -5.98 9.15
CA HIS A 83 -9.55 -5.44 10.50
C HIS A 83 -9.69 -6.50 11.60
N ASN A 84 -10.69 -7.37 11.48
CA ASN A 84 -10.99 -8.37 12.52
C ASN A 84 -10.14 -9.64 12.42
N GLU A 85 -9.76 -10.04 11.20
CA GLU A 85 -9.19 -11.36 10.91
C GLU A 85 -7.80 -11.29 10.23
N GLY A 86 -7.32 -10.09 9.87
CA GLY A 86 -6.03 -9.90 9.22
C GLY A 86 -4.83 -10.07 10.16
N GLY A 87 -3.66 -10.33 9.57
CA GLY A 87 -2.39 -10.47 10.31
C GLY A 87 -1.61 -9.15 10.49
N LEU A 88 -2.14 -8.01 10.02
CA LEU A 88 -1.45 -6.72 10.06
C LEU A 88 -1.64 -6.02 11.41
N ILE A 89 -0.53 -5.60 12.00
CA ILE A 89 -0.52 -4.56 13.05
C ILE A 89 -0.16 -3.24 12.37
N CYS A 90 -1.12 -2.31 12.26
CA CYS A 90 -0.92 -1.01 11.62
C CYS A 90 -0.80 0.09 12.68
N PRO A 91 0.43 0.53 13.05
CA PRO A 91 0.62 1.55 14.08
C PRO A 91 0.41 2.98 13.58
N MET A 92 0.54 3.24 12.27
CA MET A 92 0.43 4.58 11.69
C MET A 92 0.12 4.53 10.19
N PHE A 93 -0.47 5.62 9.70
CA PHE A 93 -0.44 6.01 8.29
C PHE A 93 0.60 7.13 8.16
N ASN A 94 1.69 6.88 7.43
CA ASN A 94 2.78 7.84 7.32
C ASN A 94 2.45 8.93 6.30
N ASP A 95 2.92 10.14 6.59
CA ASP A 95 2.94 11.23 5.61
C ASP A 95 4.28 11.22 4.84
N TRP A 96 4.29 11.83 3.66
CA TRP A 96 5.51 12.09 2.91
C TRP A 96 6.06 13.46 3.31
N VAL A 97 7.15 13.45 4.09
CA VAL A 97 7.80 14.70 4.54
C VAL A 97 8.95 15.03 3.60
N GLU A 98 8.80 16.10 2.84
CA GLU A 98 9.73 16.50 1.79
C GLU A 98 10.18 17.96 1.98
N ALA A 99 11.43 18.24 1.61
CA ALA A 99 11.99 19.57 1.66
C ALA A 99 12.40 20.01 0.25
N ILE A 100 12.01 21.22 -0.13
CA ILE A 100 12.38 21.84 -1.40
C ILE A 100 13.15 23.13 -1.13
N SER A 101 14.13 23.44 -1.98
CA SER A 101 14.75 24.77 -1.97
C SER A 101 13.78 25.78 -2.58
N ASP A 102 13.80 26.99 -2.04
CA ASP A 102 13.17 28.20 -2.60
C ASP A 102 13.65 28.57 -4.03
N LYS A 103 14.69 27.91 -4.53
CA LYS A 103 15.19 28.04 -5.91
C LYS A 103 14.56 27.05 -6.88
N VAL A 104 13.74 26.11 -6.41
CA VAL A 104 13.07 25.11 -7.25
C VAL A 104 11.64 25.57 -7.53
N GLU A 105 11.29 25.65 -8.80
CA GLU A 105 9.96 25.95 -9.30
C GLU A 105 9.35 24.70 -9.95
N GLY A 106 8.02 24.66 -10.10
CA GLY A 106 7.29 23.53 -10.70
C GLY A 106 6.97 22.38 -9.76
N TRP A 107 7.29 22.50 -8.47
CA TRP A 107 6.92 21.52 -7.45
C TRP A 107 5.42 21.57 -7.12
N GLU A 108 4.81 20.38 -7.01
CA GLU A 108 3.43 20.21 -6.54
C GLU A 108 3.39 19.04 -5.55
N VAL A 109 2.56 19.14 -4.51
CA VAL A 109 2.37 18.03 -3.56
C VAL A 109 1.58 16.91 -4.26
N ASP A 110 2.15 15.70 -4.27
CA ASP A 110 1.51 14.50 -4.80
C ASP A 110 1.36 13.46 -3.68
N ALA A 111 0.14 12.95 -3.50
CA ALA A 111 -0.17 11.99 -2.43
C ALA A 111 0.27 10.55 -2.73
N ASN A 112 0.69 10.24 -3.96
CA ASN A 112 0.98 8.86 -4.36
C ASN A 112 2.35 8.37 -3.90
N GLN A 113 3.41 9.13 -4.15
CA GLN A 113 4.79 8.82 -3.73
C GLN A 113 5.62 10.11 -3.59
N THR A 114 6.79 9.97 -2.96
CA THR A 114 7.83 11.01 -2.89
C THR A 114 8.21 11.58 -4.26
N MET A 115 8.73 12.81 -4.27
CA MET A 115 9.28 13.51 -5.42
C MET A 115 8.24 13.74 -6.53
N MET A 116 7.04 14.19 -6.15
CA MET A 116 5.90 14.38 -7.06
C MET A 116 5.52 13.08 -7.80
N ASN A 117 5.36 11.97 -7.08
CA ASN A 117 5.19 10.65 -7.68
C ASN A 117 6.34 10.28 -8.65
N GLY A 118 7.57 10.66 -8.28
CA GLY A 118 8.78 10.49 -9.10
C GLY A 118 8.92 11.45 -10.29
N LEU A 119 8.02 12.43 -10.47
CA LEU A 119 8.02 13.35 -11.62
C LEU A 119 8.84 14.62 -11.41
N ALA A 120 9.36 14.88 -10.20
CA ALA A 120 10.14 16.08 -9.92
C ALA A 120 11.30 16.32 -10.91
N PRO A 121 12.10 15.30 -11.35
CA PRO A 121 13.19 15.52 -12.31
C PRO A 121 12.76 16.00 -13.69
N ILE A 122 11.49 15.84 -14.06
CA ILE A 122 10.96 16.25 -15.37
C ILE A 122 10.03 17.46 -15.28
N LYS A 123 9.47 17.75 -14.11
CA LYS A 123 8.51 18.85 -13.89
C LYS A 123 9.10 20.05 -13.15
N CYS A 124 10.17 19.86 -12.39
CA CYS A 124 10.81 20.97 -11.67
C CYS A 124 11.91 21.62 -12.51
N TRP A 125 12.15 22.92 -12.27
CA TRP A 125 13.28 23.65 -12.82
C TRP A 125 13.87 24.61 -11.79
N LEU A 126 15.08 25.12 -12.06
CA LEU A 126 15.70 26.14 -11.21
C LEU A 126 15.22 27.52 -11.64
N LYS A 127 14.92 28.36 -10.64
CA LYS A 127 14.70 29.78 -10.83
C LYS A 127 15.96 30.43 -11.42
N ALA A 128 15.77 31.24 -12.45
CA ALA A 128 16.83 32.02 -13.09
C ALA A 128 17.33 33.16 -12.17
#